data_AF-A0A925D3M8-F1
#
_entry.id   AF-A0A925D3M8-F1
#
_cell.length_a   1.000
_cell.length_b   1.000
_cell.length_c   1.000
_cell.angle_alpha   90.00
_cell.angle_beta   90.00
_cell.angle_gamma   90.00
#
_symmetry.space_group_name_H-M   'P 1'
#
loop_
_entity.id
_entity.type
_entity.pdbx_description
1 polymer ?
#
loop_
_entity_poly.entity_id
_entity_poly.type
_entity_poly.pdbx_seq_one_letter_code
_entity_poly.pdbx_strand_id
1 'polypeptide(L)'
;MKSSPRRESHRRSLGNDRRRKSFLKGMQRRLFAEQLESRVLLAGDVLQNTDNPYDTDRNGVFSPADILHVINQLNRAGAPASGEGEGGTSPTYYNDVNGDGFVSPIDALHGINEYSYRAEGEGELVSFRIQAVDVGTGNIINTSNPSGPNFHPVVKGDDYELRVIVDDLRLPGGPDGNPDGVYAAYMDLLYQKLNTVVEIQEIQTLTFGNAPEGGTFRLSFNSLTTADIAYANPFVPGNEFVISSNIQNALNTTFGANRFQVTPVSAGDATQFSIRFMGQFGDTDVPLMTGNGAGLTSSSSSPPFPMTFVESVKGVYSPASFLAAFRFGAQYQSGKVANDGQLSPTVDPNRIDEVGAFYTST
;
A
#
# COMPACT_ATOMS: atom_id res chain seq x y z
N MET A 1 -99.14 -42.36 -11.64
CA MET A 1 -99.51 -41.06 -11.03
C MET A 1 -98.84 -40.95 -9.68
N LYS A 2 -98.08 -39.86 -9.41
CA LYS A 2 -97.54 -39.47 -8.08
C LYS A 2 -96.57 -40.50 -7.43
N SER A 3 -95.60 -40.15 -6.60
CA SER A 3 -94.92 -38.88 -6.31
C SER A 3 -93.52 -39.19 -5.73
N SER A 4 -92.61 -38.21 -5.72
CA SER A 4 -91.46 -38.20 -4.79
C SER A 4 -91.94 -38.12 -3.32
N PRO A 5 -91.06 -38.19 -2.28
CA PRO A 5 -89.61 -38.41 -2.26
C PRO A 5 -89.26 -39.69 -1.44
N ARG A 6 -88.20 -39.89 -0.61
CA ARG A 6 -87.10 -39.05 -0.08
C ARG A 6 -85.94 -39.89 0.49
N ARG A 7 -84.73 -39.33 0.40
CA ARG A 7 -83.59 -39.38 1.37
C ARG A 7 -82.67 -40.61 1.53
N GLU A 8 -81.41 -40.24 1.81
CA GLU A 8 -80.35 -40.92 2.59
C GLU A 8 -80.00 -42.38 2.23
N SER A 9 -78.95 -42.62 1.44
CA SER A 9 -77.51 -42.60 1.81
C SER A 9 -77.07 -43.73 2.74
N HIS A 10 -76.11 -44.57 2.30
CA HIS A 10 -74.72 -44.48 2.77
C HIS A 10 -73.77 -45.54 2.17
N ARG A 11 -72.50 -45.13 2.06
CA ARG A 11 -71.25 -45.93 2.19
C ARG A 11 -70.97 -47.11 1.24
N ARG A 12 -69.85 -46.92 0.51
CA ARG A 12 -68.64 -47.78 0.42
C ARG A 12 -68.87 -49.21 -0.14
N SER A 13 -68.14 -49.65 -1.16
CA SER A 13 -66.69 -49.83 -1.05
C SER A 13 -65.99 -49.97 -2.42
N LEU A 14 -64.76 -49.46 -2.48
CA LEU A 14 -63.54 -49.97 -3.17
C LEU A 14 -63.71 -51.09 -4.22
N GLY A 15 -63.03 -51.05 -5.38
CA GLY A 15 -61.96 -50.13 -5.79
C GLY A 15 -61.29 -50.58 -7.10
N ASN A 16 -60.02 -50.24 -7.29
CA ASN A 16 -59.16 -50.60 -8.43
C ASN A 16 -59.68 -50.22 -9.84
N ASP A 17 -59.36 -49.00 -10.31
CA ASP A 17 -59.14 -48.84 -11.78
C ASP A 17 -58.37 -47.58 -12.26
N ARG A 18 -57.62 -46.87 -11.40
CA ARG A 18 -56.90 -45.64 -11.80
C ARG A 18 -55.42 -45.57 -11.40
N ARG A 19 -54.71 -46.70 -11.54
CA ARG A 19 -53.24 -46.70 -11.69
C ARG A 19 -52.86 -46.11 -13.07
N ARG A 20 -52.65 -44.79 -13.19
CA ARG A 20 -51.78 -44.15 -14.24
C ARG A 20 -51.62 -42.62 -14.24
N LYS A 21 -51.93 -41.87 -13.17
CA LYS A 21 -51.69 -40.40 -13.12
C LYS A 21 -51.21 -39.88 -11.74
N SER A 22 -49.99 -40.22 -11.32
CA SER A 22 -49.44 -39.75 -10.03
C SER A 22 -47.91 -39.66 -9.94
N PHE A 23 -47.21 -39.31 -11.02
CA PHE A 23 -45.73 -39.12 -11.03
C PHE A 23 -45.26 -37.67 -11.31
N LEU A 24 -46.16 -36.69 -11.27
CA LEU A 24 -45.83 -35.26 -11.43
C LEU A 24 -46.49 -34.40 -10.32
N LYS A 25 -46.29 -34.78 -9.06
CA LYS A 25 -46.65 -33.96 -7.90
C LYS A 25 -45.67 -34.19 -6.75
N GLY A 26 -44.61 -33.39 -6.68
CA GLY A 26 -43.57 -33.58 -5.66
C GLY A 26 -42.29 -32.76 -5.82
N MET A 27 -42.30 -31.63 -6.52
CA MET A 27 -41.15 -30.72 -6.53
C MET A 27 -41.58 -29.25 -6.51
N GLN A 28 -42.41 -28.91 -5.52
CA GLN A 28 -42.50 -27.53 -5.07
C GLN A 28 -41.13 -27.15 -4.51
N ARG A 29 -40.35 -26.39 -5.28
CA ARG A 29 -39.16 -25.71 -4.77
C ARG A 29 -39.62 -24.84 -3.61
N ARG A 30 -39.27 -25.23 -2.38
CA ARG A 30 -39.43 -24.35 -1.23
C ARG A 30 -38.52 -23.16 -1.49
N LEU A 31 -39.10 -21.97 -1.58
CA LEU A 31 -38.35 -20.73 -1.45
C LEU A 31 -37.86 -20.70 0.00
N PHE A 32 -36.62 -21.15 0.21
CA PHE A 32 -35.89 -20.81 1.41
C PHE A 32 -35.59 -19.32 1.31
N ALA A 33 -36.21 -18.54 2.19
CA ALA A 33 -35.64 -17.25 2.54
C ALA A 33 -34.39 -17.57 3.38
N GLU A 34 -33.23 -17.64 2.73
CA GLU A 34 -31.99 -17.43 3.46
C GLU A 34 -32.04 -16.03 4.06
N GLN A 35 -31.58 -15.92 5.31
CA GLN A 35 -31.29 -14.62 5.88
C GLN A 35 -30.16 -14.02 5.05
N LEU A 36 -30.49 -13.02 4.23
CA LEU A 36 -29.48 -12.24 3.52
C LEU A 36 -28.49 -11.73 4.57
N GLU A 37 -27.21 -12.05 4.38
CA GLU A 37 -26.13 -11.39 5.11
C GLU A 37 -26.31 -9.88 4.97
N SER A 38 -26.03 -9.16 6.06
CA SER A 38 -26.22 -7.71 6.10
C SER A 38 -25.36 -7.07 5.01
N ARG A 39 -26.00 -6.61 3.94
CA ARG A 39 -25.36 -5.86 2.87
C ARG A 39 -24.95 -4.49 3.40
N VAL A 40 -23.82 -4.45 4.12
CA VAL A 40 -23.08 -3.22 4.33
C VAL A 40 -22.73 -2.71 2.93
N LEU A 41 -23.32 -1.58 2.55
CA LEU A 41 -23.09 -1.00 1.24
C LEU A 41 -21.65 -0.55 1.15
N LEU A 42 -21.00 -0.93 0.05
CA LEU A 42 -19.62 -0.62 -0.28
C LEU A 42 -19.48 0.86 -0.70
N ALA A 43 -19.75 1.78 0.24
CA ALA A 43 -19.19 3.11 0.23
C ALA A 43 -17.90 3.06 1.04
N GLY A 44 -16.79 3.56 0.49
CA GLY A 44 -15.49 3.55 1.15
C GLY A 44 -15.40 4.59 2.26
N ASP A 45 -16.16 4.40 3.34
CA ASP A 45 -16.08 5.25 4.52
C ASP A 45 -14.92 4.74 5.39
N VAL A 46 -13.72 5.25 5.12
CA VAL A 46 -12.52 4.97 5.91
C VAL A 46 -12.62 5.82 7.18
N LEU A 47 -13.52 5.43 8.09
CA LEU A 47 -13.78 6.13 9.35
C LEU A 47 -12.70 5.88 10.41
N GLN A 48 -11.91 4.81 10.26
CA GLN A 48 -10.80 4.45 11.13
C GLN A 48 -9.46 4.67 10.42
N ASN A 49 -8.47 5.22 11.13
CA ASN A 49 -7.13 5.36 10.61
C ASN A 49 -6.45 3.98 10.65
N THR A 50 -6.15 3.43 9.47
CA THR A 50 -5.54 2.10 9.31
C THR A 50 -4.11 2.02 9.83
N ASP A 51 -3.45 3.17 10.00
CA ASP A 51 -2.04 3.28 10.36
C ASP A 51 -1.92 3.50 11.87
N ASN A 52 -2.70 4.39 12.48
CA ASN A 52 -2.87 4.46 13.93
C ASN A 52 -4.32 4.84 14.28
N PRO A 53 -5.16 3.92 14.81
CA PRO A 53 -6.58 4.21 15.07
C PRO A 53 -6.82 5.43 15.96
N TYR A 54 -5.90 5.72 16.88
CA TYR A 54 -6.00 6.84 17.83
C TYR A 54 -5.62 8.21 17.24
N ASP A 55 -4.90 8.23 16.11
CA ASP A 55 -4.54 9.43 15.35
C ASP A 55 -5.67 9.72 14.36
N THR A 56 -6.53 10.68 14.71
CA THR A 56 -7.81 10.90 14.00
C THR A 56 -7.69 11.96 12.90
N ASP A 57 -6.67 12.82 12.93
CA ASP A 57 -6.40 13.78 11.86
C ASP A 57 -5.31 13.28 10.87
N ARG A 58 -4.65 12.15 11.19
CA ARG A 58 -3.58 11.49 10.44
C ARG A 58 -2.30 12.35 10.37
N ASN A 59 -1.98 13.09 11.42
CA ASN A 59 -0.75 13.88 11.51
C ASN A 59 0.49 13.06 11.97
N GLY A 60 0.31 11.79 12.37
CA GLY A 60 1.38 10.91 12.86
C GLY A 60 1.77 11.14 14.32
N VAL A 61 0.91 11.78 15.12
CA VAL A 61 1.03 11.98 16.57
C VAL A 61 -0.32 11.69 17.20
N PHE A 62 -0.36 10.83 18.22
CA PHE A 62 -1.55 10.76 19.07
C PHE A 62 -1.51 11.86 20.14
N SER A 63 -2.55 12.68 20.20
CA SER A 63 -2.62 13.88 21.04
C SER A 63 -4.03 14.11 21.62
N PRO A 64 -4.21 15.08 22.55
CA PRO A 64 -5.54 15.48 22.99
C PRO A 64 -6.41 16.09 21.88
N ALA A 65 -5.82 16.58 20.77
CA ALA A 65 -6.60 17.12 19.65
C ALA A 65 -7.42 16.01 18.98
N ASP A 66 -6.85 14.82 18.84
CA ASP A 66 -7.49 13.65 18.25
C ASP A 66 -8.77 13.25 18.99
N ILE A 67 -8.67 13.16 20.32
CA ILE A 67 -9.81 12.90 21.20
C ILE A 67 -10.88 14.00 21.04
N LEU A 68 -10.46 15.26 20.89
CA LEU A 68 -11.38 16.38 20.68
C LEU A 68 -12.06 16.31 19.30
N HIS A 69 -11.44 15.75 18.25
CA HIS A 69 -12.11 15.55 16.97
C HIS A 69 -13.30 14.59 17.10
N VAL A 70 -13.13 13.46 17.80
CA VAL A 70 -14.20 12.50 18.12
C VAL A 70 -15.31 13.18 18.94
N ILE A 71 -14.95 13.82 20.05
CA ILE A 71 -15.93 14.50 20.94
C ILE A 71 -16.71 15.58 20.19
N ASN A 72 -16.06 16.35 19.32
CA ASN A 72 -16.72 17.37 18.50
C ASN A 72 -17.67 16.75 17.48
N GLN A 73 -17.35 15.61 16.86
CA GLN A 73 -18.29 14.91 15.99
C GLN A 73 -19.52 14.42 16.76
N LEU A 74 -19.34 13.81 17.94
CA LEU A 74 -20.45 13.37 18.80
C LEU A 74 -21.37 14.53 19.20
N ASN A 75 -20.80 15.67 19.57
CA ASN A 75 -21.57 16.87 19.92
C ASN A 75 -22.32 17.48 18.71
N ARG A 76 -21.79 17.33 17.48
CA ARG A 76 -22.51 17.73 16.25
C ARG A 76 -23.64 16.76 15.91
N ALA A 77 -23.46 15.45 16.11
CA ALA A 77 -24.51 14.45 15.91
C ALA A 77 -25.65 14.52 16.95
N GLY A 78 -25.35 15.03 18.16
CA GLY A 78 -26.35 15.27 19.21
C GLY A 78 -27.19 16.55 19.04
N ALA A 79 -26.84 17.43 18.10
CA ALA A 79 -27.63 18.62 17.80
C ALA A 79 -28.81 18.26 16.85
N PRO A 80 -30.02 18.82 17.05
CA PRO A 80 -31.14 18.55 16.16
C PRO A 80 -30.82 19.02 14.74
N ALA A 81 -31.01 18.12 13.77
CA ALA A 81 -30.55 18.27 12.40
C ALA A 81 -31.04 19.56 11.72
N SER A 82 -30.15 20.55 11.64
CA SER A 82 -30.17 21.52 10.54
C SER A 82 -29.55 20.84 9.33
N GLY A 83 -30.36 20.61 8.30
CA GLY A 83 -29.91 19.91 7.10
C GLY A 83 -28.96 20.78 6.28
N GLU A 84 -27.73 20.32 6.11
CA GLU A 84 -26.78 20.78 5.11
C GLU A 84 -26.21 19.51 4.42
N GLY A 85 -25.99 19.46 3.11
CA GLY A 85 -25.97 20.58 2.17
C GLY A 85 -24.57 20.78 1.60
N GLU A 86 -24.14 19.81 0.79
CA GLU A 86 -23.05 19.91 -0.20
C GLU A 86 -21.59 20.12 0.27
N GLY A 87 -20.68 19.55 -0.53
CA GLY A 87 -19.72 20.36 -1.30
C GLY A 87 -18.55 21.04 -0.58
N GLY A 88 -18.48 21.00 0.75
CA GLY A 88 -17.34 21.53 1.51
C GLY A 88 -16.26 20.47 1.73
N THR A 89 -15.03 20.74 1.32
CA THR A 89 -13.83 19.98 1.73
C THR A 89 -13.52 20.22 3.21
N SER A 90 -14.35 19.67 4.09
CA SER A 90 -13.96 19.43 5.48
C SER A 90 -12.87 18.36 5.49
N PRO A 91 -11.79 18.50 6.27
CA PRO A 91 -10.84 17.41 6.45
C PRO A 91 -11.58 16.18 6.97
N THR A 92 -11.35 15.04 6.30
CA THR A 92 -11.90 13.74 6.68
C THR A 92 -11.13 13.24 7.91
N TYR A 93 -11.75 13.35 9.08
CA TYR A 93 -11.22 12.80 10.32
C TYR A 93 -11.63 11.34 10.50
N TYR A 94 -10.70 10.55 11.04
CA TYR A 94 -10.83 9.13 11.32
C TYR A 94 -11.33 8.91 12.75
N ASN A 95 -12.59 9.27 13.01
CA ASN A 95 -13.14 9.31 14.37
C ASN A 95 -13.72 7.98 14.90
N ASP A 96 -13.74 6.91 14.10
CA ASP A 96 -14.06 5.54 14.54
C ASP A 96 -12.76 4.88 15.01
N VAL A 97 -12.54 4.85 16.32
CA VAL A 97 -11.28 4.40 16.92
C VAL A 97 -11.33 2.88 17.14
N ASN A 98 -12.51 2.34 17.43
CA ASN A 98 -12.68 0.91 17.73
C ASN A 98 -12.89 0.03 16.46
N GLY A 99 -13.22 0.65 15.32
CA GLY A 99 -13.44 -0.02 14.03
C GLY A 99 -14.80 -0.70 13.89
N ASP A 100 -15.82 -0.31 14.67
CA ASP A 100 -17.16 -0.91 14.62
C ASP A 100 -18.10 -0.32 13.55
N GLY A 101 -17.66 0.75 12.88
CA GLY A 101 -18.38 1.45 11.82
C GLY A 101 -19.29 2.59 12.32
N PHE A 102 -19.29 2.91 13.62
CA PHE A 102 -20.12 3.96 14.21
C PHE A 102 -19.37 4.84 15.20
N VAL A 103 -19.14 6.10 14.85
CA VAL A 103 -18.61 7.10 15.80
C VAL A 103 -19.60 7.31 16.95
N SER A 104 -19.23 6.81 18.14
CA SER A 104 -20.08 6.79 19.34
C SER A 104 -19.26 7.18 20.59
N PRO A 105 -19.89 7.35 21.78
CA PRO A 105 -19.14 7.71 23.00
C PRO A 105 -18.07 6.70 23.43
N ILE A 106 -18.08 5.46 22.89
CA ILE A 106 -17.05 4.47 23.18
C ILE A 106 -15.70 4.86 22.57
N ASP A 107 -15.71 5.50 21.39
CA ASP A 107 -14.54 5.96 20.66
C ASP A 107 -13.75 7.02 21.45
N ALA A 108 -14.47 8.02 21.92
CA ALA A 108 -13.91 9.05 22.79
C ALA A 108 -13.36 8.44 24.10
N LEU A 109 -14.05 7.43 24.66
CA LEU A 109 -13.59 6.74 25.87
C LEU A 109 -12.32 5.90 25.61
N HIS A 110 -12.21 5.23 24.47
CA HIS A 110 -10.99 4.51 24.06
C HIS A 110 -9.80 5.47 23.95
N GLY A 111 -9.96 6.60 23.25
CA GLY A 111 -8.92 7.63 23.15
C GLY A 111 -8.53 8.21 24.51
N ILE A 112 -9.49 8.55 25.39
CA ILE A 112 -9.20 9.07 26.73
C ILE A 112 -8.44 8.04 27.58
N ASN A 113 -8.84 6.77 27.55
CA ASN A 113 -8.19 5.72 28.33
C ASN A 113 -6.76 5.47 27.83
N GLU A 114 -6.56 5.37 26.51
CA GLU A 114 -5.25 5.18 25.89
C GLU A 114 -4.32 6.37 26.21
N TYR A 115 -4.81 7.60 26.09
CA TYR A 115 -4.03 8.79 26.41
C TYR A 115 -3.64 8.84 27.89
N SER A 116 -4.57 8.51 28.79
CA SER A 116 -4.29 8.45 30.23
C SER A 116 -3.25 7.38 30.55
N TYR A 117 -3.39 6.19 29.96
CA TYR A 117 -2.47 5.07 30.12
C TYR A 117 -1.03 5.42 29.68
N ARG A 118 -0.87 6.08 28.53
CA ARG A 118 0.44 6.58 28.06
C ARG A 118 0.95 7.77 28.87
N ALA A 119 0.08 8.68 29.31
CA ALA A 119 0.47 9.85 30.10
C ALA A 119 0.98 9.49 31.51
N GLU A 120 0.57 8.35 32.05
CA GLU A 120 1.08 7.81 33.32
C GLU A 120 2.46 7.12 33.20
N GLY A 121 2.99 6.94 31.98
CA GLY A 121 4.29 6.30 31.73
C GLY A 121 4.26 4.76 31.76
N GLU A 122 3.06 4.16 31.80
CA GLU A 122 2.83 2.71 31.73
C GLU A 122 2.55 2.24 30.28
N GLY A 123 2.55 3.18 29.32
CA GLY A 123 2.27 2.94 27.91
C GLY A 123 3.35 2.17 27.16
N GLU A 124 2.96 1.46 26.09
CA GLU A 124 3.91 1.02 25.07
C GLU A 124 4.54 2.26 24.40
N LEU A 125 5.87 2.28 24.28
CA LEU A 125 6.61 3.42 23.71
C LEU A 125 6.82 3.29 22.19
N VAL A 126 6.79 2.07 21.66
CA VAL A 126 7.01 1.75 20.24
C VAL A 126 6.06 0.64 19.82
N SER A 127 5.40 0.80 18.67
CA SER A 127 4.64 -0.28 18.02
C SER A 127 5.37 -0.81 16.80
N PHE A 128 5.30 -2.13 16.59
CA PHE A 128 5.67 -2.76 15.33
C PHE A 128 4.43 -3.34 14.68
N ARG A 129 4.16 -2.97 13.42
CA ARG A 129 3.10 -3.58 12.62
C ARG A 129 3.67 -4.18 11.35
N ILE A 130 3.28 -5.43 11.08
CA ILE A 130 3.60 -6.13 9.83
C ILE A 130 2.30 -6.27 9.04
N GLN A 131 2.29 -5.81 7.80
CA GLN A 131 1.16 -5.92 6.87
C GLN A 131 1.65 -6.51 5.55
N ALA A 132 0.92 -7.50 5.02
CA ALA A 132 1.06 -7.89 3.63
C ALA A 132 0.31 -6.86 2.77
N VAL A 133 0.97 -6.34 1.73
CA VAL A 133 0.39 -5.33 0.84
C VAL A 133 0.63 -5.69 -0.62
N ASP A 134 -0.29 -5.25 -1.48
CA ASP A 134 -0.23 -5.46 -2.93
C ASP A 134 0.93 -4.68 -3.55
N VAL A 135 1.75 -5.37 -4.34
CA VAL A 135 2.93 -4.80 -5.01
C VAL A 135 2.54 -3.56 -5.82
N GLY A 136 3.27 -2.46 -5.63
CA GLY A 136 3.12 -1.22 -6.39
C GLY A 136 1.85 -0.39 -6.11
N THR A 137 0.79 -0.95 -5.52
CA THR A 137 -0.36 -0.15 -5.02
C THR A 137 -0.23 0.15 -3.53
N GLY A 138 0.40 -0.74 -2.76
CA GLY A 138 0.52 -0.62 -1.31
C GLY A 138 -0.82 -0.75 -0.57
N ASN A 139 -1.85 -1.33 -1.21
CA ASN A 139 -3.12 -1.68 -0.57
C ASN A 139 -2.92 -2.87 0.39
N ILE A 140 -3.56 -2.86 1.55
CA ILE A 140 -3.47 -3.98 2.50
C ILE A 140 -4.20 -5.20 1.93
N ILE A 141 -3.48 -6.31 1.82
CA ILE A 141 -4.02 -7.62 1.41
C ILE A 141 -4.91 -8.14 2.53
N ASN A 142 -6.23 -8.10 2.32
CA ASN A 142 -7.20 -8.64 3.27
C ASN A 142 -7.59 -10.07 2.87
N THR A 143 -7.41 -11.03 3.77
CA THR A 143 -7.78 -12.44 3.57
C THR A 143 -9.00 -12.87 4.38
N SER A 144 -9.53 -12.01 5.25
CA SER A 144 -10.59 -12.35 6.21
C SER A 144 -12.01 -12.01 5.75
N ASN A 145 -12.19 -11.15 4.74
CA ASN A 145 -13.49 -10.82 4.16
C ASN A 145 -13.55 -11.17 2.65
N PRO A 146 -14.01 -12.37 2.27
CA PRO A 146 -14.08 -12.82 0.86
C PRO A 146 -14.95 -11.99 -0.09
N SER A 147 -15.76 -11.07 0.44
CA SER A 147 -16.65 -10.18 -0.32
C SER A 147 -16.21 -8.71 -0.27
N GLY A 148 -15.07 -8.41 0.36
CA GLY A 148 -14.54 -7.06 0.52
C GLY A 148 -13.81 -6.52 -0.72
N PRO A 149 -13.64 -5.19 -0.82
CA PRO A 149 -12.98 -4.54 -1.97
C PRO A 149 -11.48 -4.84 -2.04
N ASN A 150 -10.86 -5.08 -0.88
CA ASN A 150 -9.44 -5.36 -0.70
C ASN A 150 -9.20 -6.87 -0.47
N PHE A 151 -10.17 -7.72 -0.84
CA PHE A 151 -10.01 -9.16 -0.72
C PHE A 151 -9.04 -9.66 -1.78
N HIS A 152 -7.83 -10.00 -1.35
CA HIS A 152 -6.83 -10.61 -2.20
C HIS A 152 -6.34 -11.92 -1.56
N PRO A 153 -6.84 -13.09 -2.00
CA PRO A 153 -6.35 -14.36 -1.49
C PRO A 153 -4.98 -14.65 -2.13
N VAL A 154 -3.90 -14.50 -1.36
CA VAL A 154 -2.54 -14.84 -1.82
C VAL A 154 -2.50 -16.30 -2.25
N VAL A 155 -2.38 -16.54 -3.56
CA VAL A 155 -2.19 -17.87 -4.15
C VAL A 155 -0.75 -18.08 -4.57
N LYS A 156 -0.41 -19.34 -4.90
CA LYS A 156 0.95 -19.70 -5.29
C LYS A 156 1.31 -19.03 -6.62
N GLY A 157 2.30 -18.15 -6.58
CA GLY A 157 2.78 -17.39 -7.74
C GLY A 157 2.36 -15.92 -7.73
N ASP A 158 1.65 -15.47 -6.69
CA ASP A 158 1.41 -14.06 -6.44
C ASP A 158 2.59 -13.45 -5.68
N ASP A 159 3.01 -12.27 -6.12
CA ASP A 159 3.99 -11.44 -5.43
C ASP A 159 3.27 -10.50 -4.44
N TYR A 160 3.89 -10.24 -3.29
CA TYR A 160 3.38 -9.31 -2.28
C TYR A 160 4.53 -8.63 -1.55
N GLU A 161 4.33 -7.40 -1.12
CA GLU A 161 5.27 -6.68 -0.26
C GLU A 161 4.93 -6.93 1.22
N LEU A 162 5.95 -7.09 2.07
CA LEU A 162 5.79 -7.04 3.52
C LEU A 162 6.17 -5.65 4.02
N ARG A 163 5.17 -4.88 4.41
CA ARG A 163 5.38 -3.57 5.05
C ARG A 163 5.59 -3.76 6.54
N VAL A 164 6.70 -3.21 7.03
CA VAL A 164 6.94 -2.97 8.45
C VAL A 164 6.66 -1.49 8.71
N ILE A 165 5.79 -1.22 9.69
CA ILE A 165 5.53 0.11 10.23
C ILE A 165 6.09 0.12 11.66
N VAL A 166 6.83 1.18 12.00
CA VAL A 166 7.36 1.43 13.33
C VAL A 166 6.80 2.76 13.82
N ASP A 167 5.90 2.70 14.80
CA ASP A 167 5.24 3.88 15.36
C ASP A 167 5.92 4.28 16.67
N ASP A 168 6.30 5.55 16.81
CA ASP A 168 6.68 6.16 18.08
C ASP A 168 5.41 6.55 18.83
N LEU A 169 5.09 5.81 19.90
CA LEU A 169 3.81 5.94 20.60
C LEU A 169 3.83 7.00 21.71
N ARG A 170 4.99 7.62 21.97
CA ARG A 170 5.16 8.63 23.02
C ARG A 170 4.24 9.84 22.83
N LEU A 171 3.75 10.38 23.94
CA LEU A 171 2.95 11.60 23.92
C LEU A 171 3.86 12.84 23.90
N PRO A 172 3.54 13.89 23.12
CA PRO A 172 4.24 15.17 23.20
C PRO A 172 4.18 15.74 24.62
N GLY A 173 5.35 16.01 25.23
CA GLY A 173 5.45 16.44 26.63
C GLY A 173 5.12 15.36 27.67
N GLY A 174 5.04 14.09 27.27
CA GLY A 174 4.85 12.94 28.18
C GLY A 174 6.10 12.62 29.02
N PRO A 175 5.98 11.67 29.97
CA PRO A 175 7.07 11.31 30.88
C PRO A 175 8.31 10.75 30.16
N ASP A 176 8.10 10.04 29.04
CA ASP A 176 9.16 9.37 28.25
C ASP A 176 9.76 10.24 27.13
N GLY A 177 9.48 11.54 27.16
CA GLY A 177 9.91 12.52 26.16
C GLY A 177 8.96 12.61 24.96
N ASN A 178 9.34 13.44 23.98
CA ASN A 178 8.53 13.66 22.79
C ASN A 178 8.64 12.50 21.78
N PRO A 179 7.64 12.30 20.91
CA PRO A 179 7.70 11.38 19.78
C PRO A 179 8.56 11.93 18.63
N ASP A 180 9.85 12.12 18.92
CA ASP A 180 10.86 12.63 17.98
C ASP A 180 11.34 11.56 16.97
N GLY A 181 10.89 10.31 17.12
CA GLY A 181 11.29 9.15 16.32
C GLY A 181 11.97 8.07 17.17
N VAL A 182 11.90 6.83 16.67
CA VAL A 182 12.57 5.67 17.30
C VAL A 182 14.01 5.61 16.82
N TYR A 183 14.98 5.76 17.74
CA TYR A 183 16.41 5.78 17.42
C TYR A 183 16.91 4.46 16.81
N ALA A 184 16.51 3.33 17.37
CA ALA A 184 16.83 2.01 16.87
C ALA A 184 15.74 1.01 17.29
N ALA A 185 15.40 0.11 16.37
CA ALA A 185 14.35 -0.88 16.52
C ALA A 185 14.80 -2.17 15.82
N TYR A 186 14.66 -3.32 16.49
CA TYR A 186 15.10 -4.61 15.97
C TYR A 186 13.96 -5.62 16.00
N MET A 187 13.80 -6.38 14.93
CA MET A 187 12.76 -7.39 14.76
C MET A 187 13.28 -8.54 13.91
N ASP A 188 13.04 -9.78 14.35
CA ASP A 188 13.30 -10.98 13.57
C ASP A 188 12.05 -11.37 12.76
N LEU A 189 12.18 -11.40 11.43
CA LEU A 189 11.13 -11.89 10.53
C LEU A 189 11.52 -13.28 9.98
N LEU A 190 10.85 -14.32 10.47
CA LEU A 190 11.05 -15.70 10.04
C LEU A 190 10.04 -16.10 8.97
N TYR A 191 10.50 -16.67 7.85
CA TYR A 191 9.65 -17.13 6.76
C TYR A 191 10.00 -18.56 6.32
N GLN A 192 9.02 -19.27 5.74
CA GLN A 192 9.23 -20.62 5.22
C GLN A 192 9.59 -20.56 3.73
N LYS A 193 10.86 -20.86 3.41
CA LYS A 193 11.42 -20.89 2.03
C LYS A 193 10.70 -21.83 1.04
N LEU A 194 9.83 -22.72 1.52
CA LEU A 194 8.99 -23.59 0.69
C LEU A 194 7.68 -22.92 0.22
N ASN A 195 7.23 -21.88 0.93
CA ASN A 195 5.94 -21.22 0.69
C ASN A 195 6.12 -19.82 0.07
N THR A 196 7.22 -19.14 0.38
CA THR A 196 7.54 -17.80 -0.13
C THR A 196 9.05 -17.61 -0.23
N VAL A 197 9.47 -16.74 -1.13
CA VAL A 197 10.86 -16.32 -1.36
C VAL A 197 10.91 -14.79 -1.43
N VAL A 198 12.09 -14.21 -1.18
CA VAL A 198 12.25 -12.75 -1.26
C VAL A 198 12.65 -12.40 -2.68
N GLU A 199 11.78 -11.71 -3.43
CA GLU A 199 12.10 -11.21 -4.78
C GLU A 199 13.40 -10.42 -4.72
N ILE A 200 14.39 -10.84 -5.52
CA ILE A 200 15.63 -10.09 -5.70
C ILE A 200 15.56 -9.30 -7.00
N GLN A 201 16.08 -8.07 -6.94
CA GLN A 201 15.95 -7.12 -8.03
C GLN A 201 17.34 -6.62 -8.43
N GLU A 202 17.66 -6.71 -9.72
CA GLU A 202 18.91 -6.18 -10.24
C GLU A 202 18.92 -4.65 -10.18
N ILE A 203 20.07 -4.06 -9.86
CA ILE A 203 20.28 -2.61 -9.90
C ILE A 203 21.47 -2.32 -10.79
N GLN A 204 21.24 -1.56 -11.85
CA GLN A 204 22.29 -0.97 -12.67
C GLN A 204 22.36 0.53 -12.40
N THR A 205 23.55 1.02 -12.07
CA THR A 205 23.81 2.46 -11.92
C THR A 205 24.25 3.03 -13.26
N LEU A 206 23.50 4.03 -13.75
CA LEU A 206 23.84 4.90 -14.86
C LEU A 206 24.64 6.10 -14.33
N THR A 207 25.82 6.32 -14.89
CA THR A 207 26.61 7.53 -14.68
C THR A 207 26.81 8.30 -15.99
N PHE A 208 26.56 9.62 -15.95
CA PHE A 208 26.84 10.55 -17.04
C PHE A 208 28.24 11.16 -16.87
N GLY A 209 29.15 10.89 -17.82
CA GLY A 209 30.46 11.52 -17.86
C GLY A 209 30.46 12.90 -18.51
N ASN A 210 31.51 13.68 -18.20
CA ASN A 210 31.74 15.03 -18.73
C ASN A 210 30.67 16.09 -18.38
N ALA A 211 29.84 15.87 -17.35
CA ALA A 211 28.87 16.85 -16.83
C ALA A 211 28.03 17.52 -17.95
N PRO A 212 27.13 16.77 -18.61
CA PRO A 212 26.18 17.37 -19.56
C PRO A 212 25.29 18.38 -18.83
N GLU A 213 24.99 19.52 -19.47
CA GLU A 213 24.17 20.60 -18.92
C GLU A 213 22.76 20.66 -19.53
N GLY A 214 22.44 19.77 -20.47
CA GLY A 214 21.13 19.70 -21.12
C GLY A 214 21.12 18.79 -22.34
N GLY A 215 20.05 18.88 -23.14
CA GLY A 215 19.89 18.15 -24.40
C GLY A 215 19.10 16.85 -24.23
N THR A 216 19.37 15.85 -25.06
CA THR A 216 18.67 14.55 -25.02
C THR A 216 19.61 13.35 -25.08
N PHE A 217 19.15 12.24 -24.53
CA PHE A 217 19.81 10.94 -24.60
C PHE A 217 18.78 9.83 -24.84
N ARG A 218 19.25 8.62 -25.17
CA ARG A 218 18.39 7.43 -25.30
C ARG A 218 19.00 6.27 -24.54
N LEU A 219 18.13 5.40 -24.01
CA LEU A 219 18.50 4.15 -23.36
C LEU A 219 18.08 2.96 -24.22
N SER A 220 18.90 1.91 -24.22
CA SER A 220 18.69 0.70 -25.01
C SER A 220 18.89 -0.55 -24.15
N PHE A 221 17.92 -1.46 -24.21
CA PHE A 221 17.90 -2.73 -23.48
C PHE A 221 17.11 -3.77 -24.28
N ASN A 222 17.56 -5.03 -24.29
CA ASN A 222 16.95 -6.14 -25.05
C ASN A 222 16.56 -5.76 -26.51
N SER A 223 17.45 -5.07 -27.22
CA SER A 223 17.28 -4.56 -28.60
C SER A 223 16.20 -3.50 -28.82
N LEU A 224 15.45 -3.09 -27.79
CA LEU A 224 14.58 -1.93 -27.84
C LEU A 224 15.35 -0.67 -27.39
N THR A 225 14.94 0.49 -27.89
CA THR A 225 15.54 1.79 -27.57
C THR A 225 14.44 2.79 -27.29
N THR A 226 14.61 3.61 -26.25
CA THR A 226 13.65 4.65 -25.88
C THR A 226 13.54 5.74 -26.94
N ALA A 227 12.47 6.53 -26.87
CA ALA A 227 12.45 7.87 -27.45
C ALA A 227 13.54 8.76 -26.80
N ASP A 228 13.72 9.97 -27.35
CA ASP A 228 14.61 10.98 -26.76
C ASP A 228 14.16 11.38 -25.35
N ILE A 229 15.02 11.12 -24.37
CA ILE A 229 14.83 11.48 -22.96
C ILE A 229 15.47 12.84 -22.74
N ALA A 230 14.71 13.80 -22.22
CA ALA A 230 15.22 15.13 -21.92
C ALA A 230 16.12 15.10 -20.68
N TYR A 231 17.36 15.54 -20.85
CA TYR A 231 18.26 15.86 -19.75
C TYR A 231 18.00 17.30 -19.31
N ALA A 232 17.37 17.48 -18.15
CA ALA A 232 17.08 18.80 -17.60
C ALA A 232 18.38 19.50 -17.15
N ASN A 233 18.39 20.84 -17.11
CA ASN A 233 19.61 21.60 -16.79
C ASN A 233 20.07 21.32 -15.35
N PRO A 234 21.14 20.55 -15.12
CA PRO A 234 21.43 19.87 -13.86
C PRO A 234 21.83 20.82 -12.72
N PHE A 235 22.17 22.08 -13.01
CA PHE A 235 22.65 23.05 -12.02
C PHE A 235 21.54 23.64 -11.12
N VAL A 236 20.35 23.06 -11.09
CA VAL A 236 19.25 23.41 -10.19
C VAL A 236 18.98 22.24 -9.24
N PRO A 237 19.08 22.42 -7.91
CA PRO A 237 18.74 21.38 -6.94
C PRO A 237 17.33 20.82 -7.17
N GLY A 238 17.20 19.49 -7.20
CA GLY A 238 15.95 18.79 -7.48
C GLY A 238 15.74 18.38 -8.95
N ASN A 239 16.60 18.81 -9.89
CA ASN A 239 16.49 18.34 -11.28
C ASN A 239 16.86 16.86 -11.46
N GLU A 240 17.56 16.24 -10.52
CA GLU A 240 17.72 14.79 -10.44
C GLU A 240 16.36 14.06 -10.38
N PHE A 241 15.34 14.61 -9.72
CA PHE A 241 13.99 14.03 -9.70
C PHE A 241 13.25 14.24 -11.03
N VAL A 242 13.52 15.34 -11.73
CA VAL A 242 12.98 15.59 -13.07
C VAL A 242 13.60 14.62 -14.08
N ILE A 243 14.91 14.41 -14.03
CA ILE A 243 15.62 13.48 -14.92
C ILE A 243 15.24 12.03 -14.61
N SER A 244 15.16 11.63 -13.33
CA SER A 244 14.72 10.27 -12.97
C SER A 244 13.27 10.01 -13.41
N SER A 245 12.37 10.99 -13.26
CA SER A 245 11.00 10.92 -13.79
C SER A 245 10.97 10.80 -15.32
N ASN A 246 11.78 11.58 -16.04
CA ASN A 246 11.90 11.47 -17.50
C ASN A 246 12.38 10.08 -17.93
N ILE A 247 13.38 9.51 -17.25
CA ILE A 247 13.85 8.15 -17.52
C ILE A 247 12.76 7.12 -17.21
N GLN A 248 12.11 7.21 -16.05
CA GLN A 248 11.02 6.33 -15.64
C GLN A 248 9.87 6.33 -16.67
N ASN A 249 9.47 7.50 -17.14
CA ASN A 249 8.41 7.65 -18.14
C ASN A 249 8.83 7.06 -19.50
N ALA A 250 10.09 7.25 -19.92
CA ALA A 250 10.62 6.69 -21.15
C ALA A 250 10.72 5.15 -21.10
N LEU A 251 11.16 4.58 -19.97
CA LEU A 251 11.20 3.14 -19.75
C LEU A 251 9.78 2.54 -19.68
N ASN A 252 8.87 3.14 -18.91
CA ASN A 252 7.47 2.72 -18.84
C ASN A 252 6.78 2.73 -20.21
N THR A 253 7.06 3.74 -21.05
CA THR A 253 6.51 3.85 -22.41
C THR A 253 7.08 2.79 -23.37
N THR A 254 8.39 2.52 -23.28
CA THR A 254 9.11 1.66 -24.23
C THR A 254 8.98 0.18 -23.89
N PHE A 255 8.98 -0.16 -22.60
CA PHE A 255 9.03 -1.54 -22.12
C PHE A 255 7.76 -1.97 -21.38
N GLY A 256 6.90 -1.04 -20.95
CA GLY A 256 5.73 -1.27 -20.10
C GLY A 256 5.94 -0.83 -18.65
N ALA A 257 4.86 -0.44 -17.98
CA ALA A 257 4.87 -0.04 -16.57
C ALA A 257 5.24 -1.20 -15.62
N ASN A 258 5.65 -0.86 -14.39
CA ASN A 258 5.98 -1.78 -13.29
C ASN A 258 7.11 -2.79 -13.63
N ARG A 259 8.01 -2.43 -14.55
CA ARG A 259 9.19 -3.24 -14.93
C ARG A 259 10.52 -2.62 -14.49
N PHE A 260 10.50 -1.33 -14.19
CA PHE A 260 11.66 -0.54 -13.81
C PHE A 260 11.28 0.42 -12.69
N GLN A 261 12.19 0.66 -11.76
CA GLN A 261 12.13 1.79 -10.84
C GLN A 261 13.41 2.61 -10.96
N VAL A 262 13.28 3.92 -11.17
CA VAL A 262 14.42 4.83 -11.36
C VAL A 262 14.50 5.83 -10.21
N THR A 263 15.66 5.92 -9.57
CA THR A 263 15.93 6.86 -8.48
C THR A 263 17.28 7.55 -8.68
N PRO A 264 17.46 8.82 -8.27
CA PRO A 264 18.78 9.43 -8.13
C PRO A 264 19.69 8.59 -7.20
N VAL A 265 21.01 8.68 -7.39
CA VAL A 265 22.00 8.08 -6.47
C VAL A 265 22.33 9.01 -5.30
N SER A 266 22.11 10.32 -5.44
CA SER A 266 22.01 11.22 -4.29
C SER A 266 21.25 12.51 -4.64
N ALA A 267 20.70 13.24 -3.65
CA ALA A 267 20.14 14.57 -3.93
C ALA A 267 21.23 15.55 -4.35
N GLY A 268 20.89 16.41 -5.30
CA GLY A 268 21.83 17.32 -5.96
C GLY A 268 22.78 16.66 -6.96
N ASP A 269 22.80 15.32 -7.09
CA ASP A 269 23.57 14.63 -8.13
C ASP A 269 22.68 14.24 -9.31
N ALA A 270 22.60 15.15 -10.29
CA ALA A 270 21.94 14.90 -11.57
C ALA A 270 22.77 14.02 -12.54
N THR A 271 23.96 13.53 -12.14
CA THR A 271 24.85 12.73 -12.99
C THR A 271 24.76 11.22 -12.73
N GLN A 272 24.09 10.78 -11.67
CA GLN A 272 24.00 9.37 -11.29
C GLN A 272 22.59 8.90 -10.94
N PHE A 273 22.15 7.81 -11.56
CA PHE A 273 20.82 7.23 -11.38
C PHE A 273 20.89 5.71 -11.20
N SER A 274 20.21 5.18 -10.19
CA SER A 274 19.94 3.76 -10.06
C SER A 274 18.72 3.38 -10.90
N ILE A 275 18.88 2.41 -11.79
CA ILE A 275 17.79 1.76 -12.52
C ILE A 275 17.65 0.36 -11.95
N ARG A 276 16.52 0.10 -11.28
CA ARG A 276 16.18 -1.22 -10.78
C ARG A 276 15.28 -1.96 -11.75
N PHE A 277 15.52 -3.25 -11.92
CA PHE A 277 14.71 -4.18 -12.70
C PHE A 277 13.72 -4.89 -11.78
N MET A 278 12.44 -4.93 -12.17
CA MET A 278 11.33 -5.42 -11.35
C MET A 278 10.34 -6.24 -12.18
N GLY A 279 9.46 -7.01 -11.52
CA GLY A 279 8.37 -7.73 -12.18
C GLY A 279 8.89 -8.77 -13.16
N GLN A 280 8.64 -8.61 -14.47
CA GLN A 280 9.14 -9.56 -15.48
C GLN A 280 10.68 -9.70 -15.50
N PHE A 281 11.41 -8.73 -14.96
CA PHE A 281 12.88 -8.76 -14.86
C PHE A 281 13.39 -9.00 -13.42
N GLY A 282 12.49 -9.19 -12.44
CA GLY A 282 12.84 -9.66 -11.09
C GLY A 282 13.37 -11.09 -11.13
N ASP A 283 14.13 -11.48 -10.11
CA ASP A 283 14.76 -12.82 -9.98
C ASP A 283 15.65 -13.26 -11.17
N THR A 284 16.08 -12.32 -12.04
CA THR A 284 16.93 -12.61 -13.21
C THR A 284 18.11 -11.66 -13.36
N ASP A 285 19.32 -12.22 -13.57
CA ASP A 285 20.52 -11.47 -14.00
C ASP A 285 20.31 -11.05 -15.47
N VAL A 286 20.19 -9.74 -15.71
CA VAL A 286 19.87 -9.18 -17.02
C VAL A 286 21.09 -8.49 -17.64
N PRO A 287 21.17 -8.37 -18.98
CA PRO A 287 22.28 -7.67 -19.60
C PRO A 287 22.34 -6.18 -19.20
N LEU A 288 23.56 -5.64 -19.07
CA LEU A 288 23.78 -4.20 -18.94
C LEU A 288 23.03 -3.41 -20.01
N MET A 289 22.30 -2.38 -19.57
CA MET A 289 21.74 -1.36 -20.47
C MET A 289 22.88 -0.65 -21.20
N THR A 290 22.53 -0.05 -22.34
CA THR A 290 23.43 0.82 -23.09
C THR A 290 22.75 2.17 -23.31
N GLY A 291 23.55 3.23 -23.46
CA GLY A 291 23.05 4.59 -23.61
C GLY A 291 23.70 5.30 -24.78
N ASN A 292 22.91 6.12 -25.48
CA ASN A 292 23.42 7.06 -26.49
C ASN A 292 23.23 8.51 -26.01
N GLY A 293 24.35 9.16 -25.70
CA GLY A 293 24.42 10.55 -25.20
C GLY A 293 24.75 11.59 -26.28
N ALA A 294 24.65 11.25 -27.57
CA ALA A 294 25.07 12.15 -28.66
C ALA A 294 24.22 13.43 -28.79
N GLY A 295 23.02 13.47 -28.20
CA GLY A 295 22.16 14.66 -28.14
C GLY A 295 22.37 15.52 -26.88
N LEU A 296 23.28 15.13 -25.99
CA LEU A 296 23.61 15.90 -24.78
C LEU A 296 24.47 17.11 -25.14
N THR A 297 24.33 18.18 -24.36
CA THR A 297 24.98 19.47 -24.57
C THR A 297 25.60 19.98 -23.27
N SER A 298 26.67 20.75 -23.36
CA SER A 298 27.25 21.49 -22.24
C SER A 298 27.90 22.78 -22.75
N SER A 299 27.91 23.82 -21.92
CA SER A 299 28.68 25.04 -22.15
C SER A 299 30.12 24.94 -21.62
N SER A 300 30.39 24.00 -20.72
CA SER A 300 31.68 23.82 -20.04
C SER A 300 32.52 22.65 -20.57
N SER A 301 31.91 21.68 -21.28
CA SER A 301 32.57 20.48 -21.79
C SER A 301 32.20 20.13 -23.24
N SER A 302 33.15 19.53 -23.96
CA SER A 302 32.97 19.12 -25.36
C SER A 302 32.51 17.65 -25.45
N PRO A 303 31.66 17.29 -26.44
CA PRO A 303 31.34 15.89 -26.74
C PRO A 303 32.60 15.02 -26.98
N PRO A 304 32.53 13.70 -26.73
CA PRO A 304 31.34 12.94 -26.33
C PRO A 304 31.01 13.04 -24.83
N PHE A 305 29.73 12.86 -24.51
CA PHE A 305 29.24 12.63 -23.16
C PHE A 305 29.04 11.11 -22.97
N PRO A 306 30.00 10.37 -22.39
CA PRO A 306 29.86 8.94 -22.22
C PRO A 306 28.79 8.64 -21.16
N MET A 307 27.98 7.62 -21.40
CA MET A 307 27.15 6.99 -20.37
C MET A 307 27.74 5.63 -20.04
N THR A 308 27.97 5.38 -18.75
CA THR A 308 28.45 4.08 -18.25
C THR A 308 27.39 3.43 -17.38
N PHE A 309 27.20 2.12 -17.57
CA PHE A 309 26.32 1.29 -16.75
C PHE A 309 27.16 0.31 -15.95
N VAL A 310 26.86 0.17 -14.67
CA VAL A 310 27.52 -0.78 -13.77
C VAL A 310 26.45 -1.51 -12.95
N GLU A 311 26.47 -2.84 -12.97
CA GLU A 311 25.70 -3.67 -12.05
C GLU A 311 26.17 -3.39 -10.61
N SER A 312 25.35 -2.66 -9.86
CA SER A 312 25.58 -2.38 -8.43
C SER A 312 25.05 -3.54 -7.57
N VAL A 313 24.00 -4.21 -8.03
CA VAL A 313 23.44 -5.43 -7.46
C VAL A 313 23.03 -6.32 -8.63
N LYS A 314 23.45 -7.59 -8.63
CA LYS A 314 23.10 -8.59 -9.63
C LYS A 314 21.73 -9.23 -9.40
N GLY A 315 21.05 -9.65 -10.46
CA GLY A 315 19.81 -10.42 -10.40
C GLY A 315 19.99 -11.90 -9.99
N VAL A 316 20.95 -12.19 -9.11
CA VAL A 316 21.27 -13.54 -8.60
C VAL A 316 21.28 -13.49 -7.07
N TYR A 317 20.76 -14.54 -6.42
CA TYR A 317 20.71 -14.61 -4.95
C TYR A 317 22.09 -14.50 -4.32
N SER A 318 22.28 -13.45 -3.53
CA SER A 318 23.50 -13.11 -2.81
C SER A 318 23.13 -12.30 -1.56
N PRO A 319 24.03 -12.15 -0.57
CA PRO A 319 23.77 -11.26 0.57
C PRO A 319 23.45 -9.82 0.16
N ALA A 320 24.08 -9.31 -0.91
CA ALA A 320 23.86 -7.96 -1.42
C ALA A 320 22.48 -7.79 -2.08
N SER A 321 22.05 -8.75 -2.89
CA SER A 321 20.73 -8.72 -3.54
C SER A 321 19.58 -9.00 -2.57
N PHE A 322 19.82 -9.83 -1.55
CA PHE A 322 18.88 -10.00 -0.43
C PHE A 322 18.73 -8.72 0.39
N LEU A 323 19.84 -8.07 0.79
CA LEU A 323 19.81 -6.77 1.47
C LEU A 323 19.05 -5.73 0.63
N ALA A 324 19.31 -5.68 -0.68
CA ALA A 324 18.68 -4.77 -1.61
C ALA A 324 17.17 -4.99 -1.84
N ALA A 325 16.57 -6.05 -1.31
CA ALA A 325 15.12 -6.25 -1.31
C ALA A 325 14.42 -5.46 -0.19
N PHE A 326 15.11 -5.18 0.93
CA PHE A 326 14.54 -4.45 2.07
C PHE A 326 14.66 -2.94 1.90
N ARG A 327 13.52 -2.23 1.85
CA ARG A 327 13.49 -0.78 1.58
C ARG A 327 12.30 -0.10 2.26
N PHE A 328 12.42 1.22 2.45
CA PHE A 328 11.29 2.08 2.76
C PHE A 328 10.31 2.15 1.58
N GLY A 329 9.02 1.97 1.86
CA GLY A 329 7.96 2.10 0.87
C GLY A 329 7.65 3.56 0.52
N ALA A 330 7.00 3.78 -0.62
CA ALA A 330 6.59 5.12 -1.08
C ALA A 330 5.57 5.82 -0.16
N GLN A 331 4.95 5.10 0.76
CA GLN A 331 3.99 5.64 1.74
C GLN A 331 4.67 6.26 2.99
N TYR A 332 5.89 6.79 2.85
CA TYR A 332 6.48 7.71 3.83
C TYR A 332 5.73 9.05 3.76
N GLN A 333 4.55 9.10 4.38
CA GLN A 333 3.57 10.15 4.17
C GLN A 333 3.99 11.49 4.79
N SER A 334 4.23 12.47 3.91
CA SER A 334 3.68 13.83 3.97
C SER A 334 3.35 14.39 5.37
N GLY A 335 4.35 14.81 6.13
CA GLY A 335 4.13 15.64 7.32
C GLY A 335 5.33 15.69 8.25
N LYS A 336 5.91 14.52 8.54
CA LYS A 336 7.15 14.40 9.32
C LYS A 336 8.33 14.19 8.38
N VAL A 337 9.09 15.27 8.18
CA VAL A 337 10.49 15.15 7.73
C VAL A 337 11.22 14.29 8.77
N ALA A 338 12.13 13.41 8.34
CA ALA A 338 13.05 12.77 9.27
C ALA A 338 13.71 13.86 10.13
N ASN A 339 13.80 13.65 11.44
CA ASN A 339 14.12 14.69 12.43
C ASN A 339 15.63 15.05 12.47
N ASP A 340 16.31 14.92 11.32
CA ASP A 340 17.67 15.35 11.02
C ASP A 340 17.80 15.76 9.54
N GLY A 341 17.11 16.83 9.13
CA GLY A 341 17.47 17.67 7.97
C GLY A 341 17.58 17.03 6.58
N GLN A 342 17.29 15.74 6.42
CA GLN A 342 17.50 14.98 5.19
C GLN A 342 16.17 14.54 4.58
N LEU A 343 16.00 14.97 3.33
CA LEU A 343 14.82 14.73 2.51
C LEU A 343 14.81 13.26 2.08
N SER A 344 13.77 12.48 2.39
CA SER A 344 13.31 11.29 1.64
C SER A 344 14.29 10.11 1.36
N PRO A 345 13.84 8.84 1.40
CA PRO A 345 14.63 7.67 0.96
C PRO A 345 15.03 7.67 -0.54
N THR A 346 14.71 8.72 -1.29
CA THR A 346 15.17 8.98 -2.67
C THR A 346 16.50 9.74 -2.76
N VAL A 347 17.18 10.00 -1.64
CA VAL A 347 18.28 10.99 -1.54
C VAL A 347 19.62 10.43 -1.09
N ASP A 348 19.66 9.30 -0.38
CA ASP A 348 20.93 8.63 -0.05
C ASP A 348 20.80 7.09 -0.06
N PRO A 349 20.75 6.44 -1.23
CA PRO A 349 20.86 5.00 -1.36
C PRO A 349 22.19 4.39 -0.87
N ASN A 350 23.15 5.19 -0.36
CA ASN A 350 24.37 4.70 0.27
C ASN A 350 24.31 4.74 1.82
N ARG A 351 23.24 5.27 2.42
CA ARG A 351 22.99 5.16 3.88
C ARG A 351 22.56 3.73 4.25
N ILE A 352 23.53 2.92 4.68
CA ILE A 352 23.34 1.57 5.25
C ILE A 352 22.73 1.61 6.67
N ASP A 353 22.60 2.80 7.26
CA ASP A 353 22.32 3.03 8.68
C ASP A 353 20.83 2.86 9.08
N GLU A 354 19.90 3.44 8.32
CA GLU A 354 18.52 3.68 8.80
C GLU A 354 17.56 2.49 8.67
N VAL A 355 17.93 1.44 7.93
CA VAL A 355 17.08 0.22 7.76
C VAL A 355 17.41 -0.84 8.83
N GLY A 356 18.37 -0.57 9.72
CA GLY A 356 18.83 -1.49 10.75
C GLY A 356 19.84 -2.53 10.25
N ALA A 357 20.53 -3.15 11.21
CA ALA A 357 21.58 -4.14 10.94
C ALA A 357 20.96 -5.52 10.61
N PHE A 358 20.72 -5.79 9.33
CA PHE A 358 20.28 -7.12 8.88
C PHE A 358 21.40 -8.16 8.99
N TYR A 359 21.11 -9.27 9.67
CA TYR A 359 22.02 -10.40 9.77
C TYR A 359 21.34 -11.69 9.32
N THR A 360 21.91 -12.36 8.31
CA THR A 360 21.43 -13.69 7.90
C THR A 360 22.16 -14.77 8.67
N SER A 361 21.48 -15.50 9.56
CA SER A 361 22.01 -16.76 10.09
C SER A 361 22.04 -17.81 8.96
N THR A 362 23.24 -18.24 8.57
CA THR A 362 23.48 -19.28 7.55
C THR A 362 23.14 -20.67 8.05
#